data_AF-A0A9Q1C805-F1
#
_entry.id   AF-A0A9Q1C805-F1
#
_cell.length_a   1.000
_cell.length_b   1.000
_cell.length_c   1.000
_cell.angle_alpha   90.00
_cell.angle_beta   90.00
_cell.angle_gamma   90.00
#
_symmetry.space_group_name_H-M   'P 1'
#
loop_
_entity.id
_entity.type
_entity.pdbx_description
1 polymer ?
#
loop_
_entity_poly.entity_id
_entity_poly.type
_entity_poly.pdbx_seq_one_letter_code
_entity_poly.pdbx_strand_id
1 'polypeptide(L)'
;MDAYLRRFERFAQIAGWDQSEWARMISTLLTGRALEVYSRLPLEQATSYEKLKEALLHKYQLTAEGFRVKFRSSKREKSETYIQYIDRLKQYLLRWVQLSKTKEEFKDVVDLFLREQVIVSSRKDLAIFLKERAKRQYRNGCNGR
;
A
#
# COMPACT_ATOMS: atom_id res chain seq x y z
N MET A 1 6.81 -4.82 -7.22
CA MET A 1 7.43 -4.19 -6.04
C MET A 1 7.20 -5.00 -4.77
N ASP A 2 5.95 -5.25 -4.35
CA ASP A 2 5.64 -6.05 -3.14
C ASP A 2 6.33 -7.43 -3.09
N ALA A 3 6.20 -8.24 -4.15
CA ALA A 3 6.88 -9.53 -4.24
C ALA A 3 8.42 -9.41 -4.31
N TYR A 4 8.93 -8.32 -4.89
CA TYR A 4 10.37 -8.05 -4.99
C TYR A 4 10.96 -7.73 -3.62
N LEU A 5 10.28 -6.88 -2.82
CA LEU A 5 10.68 -6.54 -1.45
C LEU A 5 10.68 -7.79 -0.57
N ARG A 6 9.61 -8.61 -0.60
CA ARG A 6 9.59 -9.89 0.14
C ARG A 6 10.74 -10.83 -0.24
N ARG A 7 11.09 -10.89 -1.52
CA ARG A 7 12.23 -11.72 -1.98
C ARG A 7 13.54 -11.19 -1.39
N PHE A 8 13.73 -9.87 -1.42
CA PHE A 8 14.90 -9.22 -0.82
C PHE A 8 14.98 -9.50 0.70
N GLU A 9 13.88 -9.34 1.44
CA GLU A 9 13.82 -9.57 2.89
C GLU A 9 14.20 -11.00 3.25
N ARG A 10 13.64 -11.99 2.54
CA ARG A 10 13.98 -13.41 2.73
C ARG A 10 15.45 -13.68 2.45
N PHE A 11 15.98 -13.11 1.36
CA PHE A 11 17.38 -13.28 0.99
C PHE A 11 18.31 -12.68 2.06
N ALA A 12 18.04 -11.45 2.49
CA ALA A 12 18.83 -10.75 3.50
C ALA A 12 18.82 -11.48 4.85
N GLN A 13 17.67 -12.05 5.25
CA GLN A 13 17.57 -12.89 6.44
C GLN A 13 18.40 -14.16 6.34
N ILE A 14 18.31 -14.89 5.22
CA ILE A 14 19.11 -16.11 5.00
C ILE A 14 20.61 -15.79 4.98
N ALA A 15 20.98 -14.64 4.41
CA ALA A 15 22.35 -14.16 4.35
C ALA A 15 22.88 -13.59 5.67
N GLY A 16 22.04 -13.46 6.70
CA GLY A 16 22.43 -12.93 8.01
C GLY A 16 22.78 -11.44 8.01
N TRP A 17 22.23 -10.65 7.10
CA TRP A 17 22.51 -9.21 7.01
C TRP A 17 21.84 -8.44 8.14
N ASP A 18 22.59 -7.52 8.76
CA ASP A 18 22.04 -6.60 9.74
C ASP A 18 21.00 -5.66 9.09
N GLN A 19 19.86 -5.48 9.75
CA GLN A 19 18.74 -4.72 9.20
C GLN A 19 19.09 -3.24 8.95
N SER A 20 20.07 -2.67 9.68
CA SER A 20 20.56 -1.31 9.43
C SER A 20 21.23 -1.16 8.06
N GLU A 21 21.73 -2.24 7.47
CA GLU A 21 22.38 -2.23 6.16
C GLU A 21 21.40 -2.46 5.00
N TRP A 22 20.18 -2.91 5.28
CA TRP A 22 19.23 -3.31 4.24
C TRP A 22 18.87 -2.18 3.29
N ALA A 23 18.74 -0.96 3.81
CA ALA A 23 18.45 0.23 3.01
C ALA A 23 19.58 0.53 1.99
N ARG A 24 20.83 0.38 2.43
CA ARG A 24 22.03 0.53 1.59
C ARG A 24 22.14 -0.59 0.56
N MET A 25 21.84 -1.83 0.96
CA MET A 25 21.90 -2.97 0.03
C MET A 25 20.84 -2.86 -1.05
N ILE A 26 19.59 -2.62 -0.66
CA ILE A 26 18.50 -2.56 -1.63
C ILE A 26 18.67 -1.39 -2.59
N SER A 27 19.21 -0.24 -2.17
CA SER A 27 19.37 0.94 -3.02
C SER A 27 20.23 0.66 -4.26
N THR A 28 21.26 -0.18 -4.12
CA THR A 28 22.13 -0.59 -5.25
C THR A 28 21.40 -1.47 -6.28
N LEU A 29 20.31 -2.11 -5.88
CA LEU A 29 19.51 -3.01 -6.71
C LEU A 29 18.28 -2.32 -7.33
N LEU A 30 17.98 -1.08 -6.91
CA LEU A 30 16.84 -0.33 -7.44
C LEU A 30 17.14 0.20 -8.83
N THR A 31 16.16 0.07 -9.72
CA THR A 31 16.24 0.57 -11.09
C THR A 31 14.93 1.24 -11.51
N GLY A 32 14.98 2.06 -12.57
CA GLY A 32 13.82 2.74 -13.14
C GLY A 32 13.01 3.53 -12.11
N ARG A 33 11.68 3.32 -12.09
CA ARG A 33 10.76 4.01 -11.18
C ARG A 33 11.08 3.83 -9.69
N ALA A 34 11.72 2.74 -9.28
CA ALA A 34 12.10 2.53 -7.89
C ALA A 34 13.32 3.37 -7.52
N LEU A 35 14.29 3.48 -8.44
CA LEU A 35 15.44 4.36 -8.27
C LEU A 35 15.01 5.83 -8.22
N GLU A 36 14.04 6.24 -9.06
CA GLU A 36 13.48 7.60 -8.99
C GLU A 36 12.86 7.94 -7.63
N VAL A 37 12.26 6.96 -6.93
CA VAL A 37 11.74 7.16 -5.57
C VAL A 37 12.89 7.37 -4.60
N TYR A 38 13.90 6.50 -4.67
CA TYR A 38 15.08 6.57 -3.82
C TYR A 38 15.80 7.92 -3.97
N SER A 39 16.05 8.38 -5.20
CA SER A 39 16.74 9.66 -5.46
C SER A 39 15.99 10.90 -4.98
N ARG A 40 14.68 10.80 -4.72
CA ARG A 40 13.85 11.92 -4.23
C ARG A 40 13.60 11.88 -2.72
N LEU A 41 13.98 10.80 -2.05
CA LEU A 41 13.84 10.68 -0.61
C LEU A 41 14.94 11.49 0.10
N PRO A 42 14.61 12.20 1.19
CA PRO A 42 15.63 12.77 2.07
C PRO A 42 16.55 11.67 2.60
N LEU A 43 17.83 11.99 2.81
CA LEU A 43 18.85 11.03 3.23
C LEU A 43 18.43 10.22 4.48
N GLU A 44 17.85 10.89 5.47
CA GLU A 44 17.34 10.30 6.71
C GLU A 44 16.24 9.25 6.49
N GLN A 45 15.49 9.35 5.39
CA GLN A 45 14.47 8.37 5.02
C GLN A 45 15.05 7.28 4.11
N ALA A 46 16.01 7.64 3.27
CA ALA A 46 16.69 6.74 2.36
C ALA A 46 17.61 5.73 3.07
N THR A 47 18.10 6.04 4.28
CA THR A 47 18.92 5.15 5.11
C THR A 47 18.11 4.22 6.01
N SER A 48 16.80 4.46 6.16
CA SER A 48 15.88 3.59 6.90
C SER A 48 15.18 2.64 5.94
N TYR A 49 15.38 1.33 6.12
CA TYR A 49 14.75 0.33 5.25
C TYR A 49 13.21 0.44 5.28
N GLU A 50 12.63 0.59 6.47
CA GLU A 50 11.19 0.74 6.67
C GLU A 50 10.61 1.94 5.92
N LYS A 51 11.25 3.12 6.01
CA LYS A 51 10.78 4.32 5.31
C LYS A 51 10.95 4.21 3.79
N LEU A 52 12.09 3.68 3.34
CA LEU A 52 12.32 3.41 1.91
C LEU A 52 11.29 2.41 1.37
N LYS A 53 11.04 1.32 2.10
CA LYS A 53 10.01 0.32 1.79
C LYS A 53 8.63 0.96 1.68
N GLU A 54 8.24 1.78 2.65
CA GLU A 54 6.96 2.49 2.62
C GLU A 54 6.84 3.40 1.39
N ALA A 55 7.87 4.19 1.09
CA ALA A 55 7.88 5.09 -0.07
C ALA A 55 7.81 4.32 -1.40
N LEU A 56 8.53 3.20 -1.51
CA LEU A 56 8.47 2.31 -2.66
C LEU A 56 7.08 1.69 -2.81
N LEU A 57 6.48 1.16 -1.74
CA LEU A 57 5.12 0.62 -1.79
C LEU A 57 4.11 1.71 -2.18
N HIS A 58 4.24 2.92 -1.62
CA HIS A 58 3.38 4.05 -1.93
C HIS A 58 3.45 4.45 -3.41
N LYS A 59 4.66 4.63 -3.96
CA LYS A 59 4.83 4.99 -5.38
C LYS A 59 4.22 3.96 -6.33
N TYR A 60 4.32 2.68 -5.99
CA TYR A 60 3.74 1.59 -6.78
C TYR A 60 2.25 1.34 -6.50
N GLN A 61 1.59 2.24 -5.75
CA GLN A 61 0.18 2.15 -5.38
C GLN A 61 -0.15 0.82 -4.71
N LEU A 62 0.72 0.38 -3.82
CA LEU A 62 0.54 -0.80 -2.96
C LEU A 62 0.05 -0.36 -1.58
N THR A 63 -0.86 0.61 -1.57
CA THR A 63 -1.56 1.15 -0.40
C THR A 63 -3.03 0.73 -0.47
N ALA A 64 -3.76 0.84 0.65
CA ALA A 64 -5.21 0.64 0.68
C ALA A 64 -5.92 1.44 -0.44
N GLU A 65 -5.58 2.73 -0.55
CA GLU A 65 -6.13 3.61 -1.60
C GLU A 65 -5.72 3.17 -3.01
N GLY A 66 -4.47 2.75 -3.22
CA GLY A 66 -4.00 2.25 -4.51
C GLY A 66 -4.75 1.01 -4.97
N PHE A 67 -4.99 0.06 -4.06
CA PHE A 67 -5.77 -1.14 -4.36
C PHE A 67 -7.27 -0.85 -4.51
N ARG A 68 -7.83 0.10 -3.75
CA ARG A 68 -9.20 0.60 -3.95
C ARG A 68 -9.39 1.13 -5.37
N VAL A 69 -8.50 2.02 -5.80
CA VAL A 69 -8.57 2.61 -7.15
C VAL A 69 -8.46 1.50 -8.20
N LYS A 70 -7.47 0.60 -8.07
CA LYS A 70 -7.32 -0.56 -8.98
C LYS A 70 -8.57 -1.43 -9.03
N PHE A 71 -9.25 -1.67 -7.90
CA PHE A 71 -10.49 -2.43 -7.86
C PHE A 71 -11.64 -1.69 -8.56
N ARG A 72 -11.89 -0.42 -8.22
CA ARG A 72 -13.03 0.36 -8.73
C ARG A 72 -12.89 0.73 -10.22
N SER A 73 -11.66 0.96 -10.70
CA SER A 73 -11.40 1.36 -12.09
C SER A 73 -10.96 0.21 -12.98
N SER A 74 -10.89 -1.03 -12.46
CA SER A 74 -10.45 -2.17 -13.25
C SER A 74 -11.39 -2.40 -14.44
N LYS A 75 -10.80 -2.80 -15.56
CA LYS A 75 -11.53 -3.30 -16.73
C LYS A 75 -10.85 -4.57 -17.21
N ARG A 76 -11.64 -5.45 -17.84
CA ARG A 76 -11.09 -6.68 -18.42
C ARG A 76 -10.08 -6.35 -19.50
N GLU A 77 -8.90 -6.94 -19.41
CA GLU A 77 -7.83 -6.85 -20.41
C GLU A 77 -8.13 -7.79 -21.60
N LYS A 78 -7.64 -7.44 -22.79
CA LYS A 78 -7.90 -8.24 -23.99
C LYS A 78 -7.30 -9.65 -23.90
N SER A 79 -6.18 -9.78 -23.20
CA SER A 79 -5.41 -11.02 -23.01
C SER A 79 -5.90 -11.92 -21.87
N GLU A 80 -6.85 -11.48 -21.05
CA GLU A 80 -7.31 -12.25 -19.89
C GLU A 80 -8.72 -12.85 -20.09
N THR A 81 -8.95 -14.02 -19.51
CA THR A 81 -10.28 -14.63 -19.41
C THR A 81 -11.12 -13.94 -18.33
N TYR A 82 -12.44 -14.15 -18.33
CA TYR A 82 -13.30 -13.63 -17.26
C TYR A 82 -12.95 -14.18 -15.87
N ILE A 83 -12.53 -15.44 -15.78
CA ILE A 83 -12.10 -16.06 -14.52
C ILE A 83 -10.86 -15.34 -13.99
N GLN A 84 -9.85 -15.13 -14.85
CA GLN A 84 -8.63 -14.39 -14.49
C GLN A 84 -8.94 -12.95 -14.06
N TYR A 85 -9.89 -12.30 -14.73
CA TYR A 85 -10.33 -10.95 -14.35
C TYR A 85 -10.99 -10.91 -12.96
N ILE A 86 -11.86 -11.88 -12.66
CA ILE A 86 -12.50 -12.01 -11.35
C ILE A 86 -11.46 -12.28 -10.26
N ASP A 87 -10.50 -13.17 -10.51
CA ASP A 87 -9.42 -13.46 -9.56
C ASP A 87 -8.57 -12.22 -9.30
N ARG A 88 -8.26 -11.44 -10.33
CA ARG A 88 -7.53 -10.17 -10.22
C ARG A 88 -8.31 -9.13 -9.41
N LEU A 89 -9.62 -8.98 -9.66
CA LEU A 89 -10.50 -8.12 -8.87
C LEU A 89 -10.54 -8.55 -7.40
N LYS A 90 -10.69 -9.86 -7.14
CA LYS A 90 -10.69 -10.43 -5.80
C LYS A 90 -9.38 -10.13 -5.07
N GLN A 91 -8.23 -10.28 -5.75
CA GLN A 91 -6.93 -9.93 -5.18
C GLN A 91 -6.83 -8.45 -4.81
N TYR A 92 -7.31 -7.54 -5.67
CA TYR A 92 -7.33 -6.11 -5.35
C TYR A 92 -8.21 -5.81 -4.14
N LEU A 93 -9.40 -6.41 -4.06
CA LEU A 93 -10.30 -6.24 -2.93
C LEU A 93 -9.68 -6.74 -1.62
N LEU A 94 -9.15 -7.98 -1.60
CA LEU A 94 -8.54 -8.55 -0.41
C LEU A 94 -7.35 -7.71 0.07
N ARG A 95 -6.49 -7.25 -0.85
CA ARG A 95 -5.38 -6.36 -0.51
C ARG A 95 -5.85 -5.00 0.00
N TRP A 96 -6.92 -4.45 -0.55
CA TRP A 96 -7.51 -3.21 -0.06
C TRP A 96 -8.03 -3.38 1.37
N VAL A 97 -8.81 -4.42 1.67
CA VAL A 97 -9.32 -4.71 3.03
C VAL A 97 -8.16 -4.89 4.01
N GLN A 98 -7.19 -5.75 3.66
CA GLN A 98 -6.02 -6.05 4.49
C GLN A 98 -5.22 -4.77 4.83
N LEU A 99 -4.92 -3.93 3.83
CA LEU A 99 -4.13 -2.71 4.03
C LEU A 99 -4.94 -1.57 4.65
N SER A 100 -6.27 -1.64 4.64
CA SER A 100 -7.13 -0.69 5.35
C SER A 100 -7.15 -0.95 6.87
N LYS A 101 -6.48 -2.00 7.34
CA LYS A 101 -6.47 -2.44 8.75
C LYS A 101 -7.89 -2.63 9.31
N THR A 102 -8.81 -2.98 8.42
CA THR A 102 -10.19 -3.33 8.74
C THR A 102 -10.19 -4.80 9.14
N LYS A 103 -10.96 -5.17 10.16
CA LYS A 103 -11.11 -6.58 10.50
C LYS A 103 -11.79 -7.31 9.34
N GLU A 104 -11.42 -8.56 9.11
CA GLU A 104 -12.03 -9.38 8.05
C GLU A 104 -13.39 -9.96 8.46
N GLU A 105 -14.11 -9.26 9.33
CA GLU A 105 -15.49 -9.58 9.70
C GLU A 105 -16.44 -8.90 8.70
N PHE A 106 -17.54 -9.58 8.36
CA PHE A 106 -18.49 -9.10 7.36
C PHE A 106 -18.94 -7.65 7.61
N LYS A 107 -19.25 -7.32 8.88
CA LYS A 107 -19.70 -5.98 9.30
C LYS A 107 -18.65 -4.90 9.03
N ASP A 108 -17.39 -5.17 9.35
CA ASP A 108 -16.30 -4.21 9.19
C ASP A 108 -15.97 -3.95 7.72
N VAL A 109 -16.05 -5.00 6.89
CA VAL A 109 -15.92 -4.86 5.43
C VAL A 109 -17.06 -4.01 4.87
N VAL A 110 -18.31 -4.26 5.27
CA VAL A 110 -19.46 -3.42 4.87
C VAL A 110 -19.23 -1.96 5.26
N ASP A 111 -18.79 -1.69 6.48
CA ASP A 111 -18.49 -0.32 6.95
C ASP A 111 -17.34 0.34 6.15
N LEU A 112 -16.33 -0.42 5.74
CA LEU A 112 -15.28 0.07 4.84
C LEU A 112 -15.86 0.56 3.51
N PHE A 113 -16.73 -0.23 2.87
CA PHE A 113 -17.38 0.14 1.61
C PHE A 113 -18.32 1.35 1.77
N LEU A 114 -19.07 1.43 2.87
CA LEU A 114 -19.97 2.55 3.13
C LEU A 114 -19.21 3.86 3.34
N ARG A 115 -18.17 3.85 4.18
CA ARG A 115 -17.30 5.03 4.38
C ARG A 115 -16.67 5.48 3.08
N GLU A 116 -16.22 4.53 2.26
CA GLU A 116 -15.65 4.80 0.96
C GLU A 116 -16.66 5.46 0.01
N GLN A 117 -17.87 4.93 -0.09
CA GLN A 117 -18.92 5.48 -0.94
C GLN A 117 -19.31 6.91 -0.52
N VAL A 118 -19.42 7.16 0.79
CA VAL A 118 -19.71 8.51 1.34
C VAL A 118 -18.62 9.50 0.97
N ILE A 119 -17.34 9.10 1.05
CA ILE A 119 -16.22 9.95 0.69
C ILE A 119 -16.24 10.27 -0.82
N VAL A 120 -16.58 9.30 -1.67
CA VAL A 120 -16.62 9.49 -3.12
C VAL A 120 -17.80 10.35 -3.57
N SER A 121 -18.95 10.25 -2.91
CA SER A 121 -20.14 11.04 -3.23
C SER A 121 -20.14 12.45 -2.63
N SER A 122 -19.23 12.73 -1.70
CA SER A 122 -19.12 14.03 -1.03
C SER A 122 -18.47 15.11 -1.91
N ARG A 123 -18.86 16.38 -1.69
CA ARG A 123 -18.14 17.54 -2.25
C ARG A 123 -16.66 17.50 -1.86
N LYS A 124 -15.77 17.99 -2.73
CA LYS A 124 -14.31 17.89 -2.57
C LYS A 124 -13.81 18.30 -1.17
N ASP A 125 -14.30 19.41 -0.64
CA ASP A 125 -13.86 19.94 0.66
C ASP A 125 -14.27 19.02 1.82
N LEU A 126 -15.49 18.48 1.76
CA LEU A 126 -15.99 17.51 2.73
C LEU A 126 -15.23 16.18 2.63
N ALA A 127 -14.92 15.72 1.41
CA ALA A 127 -14.15 14.50 1.20
C ALA A 127 -12.71 14.63 1.76
N ILE A 128 -12.07 15.80 1.58
CA ILE A 128 -10.75 16.08 2.16
C ILE A 128 -10.82 16.05 3.69
N PHE A 129 -11.80 16.76 4.28
CA PHE A 129 -12.00 16.80 5.73
C PHE A 129 -12.25 15.41 6.34
N LEU A 130 -13.12 14.60 5.71
CA LEU A 130 -13.43 13.23 6.16
C LEU A 130 -12.18 12.33 6.09
N LYS A 131 -11.38 12.44 5.02
CA LYS A 131 -10.12 11.70 4.87
C LYS A 131 -9.10 12.10 5.94
N GLU A 132 -8.97 13.39 6.27
CA GLU A 132 -8.06 13.85 7.31
C GLU A 132 -8.48 13.39 8.71
N ARG A 133 -9.78 13.43 9.00
CA ARG A 133 -10.32 12.98 10.30
C ARG A 133 -10.14 11.48 10.50
N ALA A 134 -10.35 10.67 9.47
CA ALA A 134 -10.06 9.23 9.50
C ALA A 134 -8.58 8.94 9.78
N LYS A 135 -7.65 9.73 9.20
CA LYS A 135 -6.21 9.62 9.48
C LYS A 135 -5.83 10.01 10.92
N ARG A 136 -6.51 11.01 11.51
CA ARG A 136 -6.27 11.44 12.91
C ARG A 136 -6.74 10.40 13.92
N GLN A 137 -7.91 9.82 13.70
CA GLN A 137 -8.45 8.74 14.55
C GLN A 137 -7.50 7.52 14.56
N TYR A 138 -6.83 7.27 13.43
CA TYR A 138 -5.80 6.25 13.29
C TYR A 138 -4.49 6.59 14.03
N ARG A 139 -3.97 7.83 13.99
CA ARG A 139 -2.78 8.23 14.80
C ARG A 139 -3.05 8.12 16.29
N ASN A 140 -4.25 8.48 16.75
CA ASN A 140 -4.60 8.45 18.17
C ASN A 140 -4.84 7.02 18.70
N GLY A 141 -5.17 6.06 17.82
CA GLY A 141 -5.28 4.64 18.19
C GLY A 141 -3.94 3.93 18.38
N CYS A 142 -2.83 4.49 17.90
CA CYS A 142 -1.48 3.94 18.08
C CYS A 142 -0.70 4.55 19.27
N ASN A 143 -1.20 5.63 19.88
CA ASN A 143 -0.59 6.28 21.07
C ASN A 143 -1.27 5.88 22.39
N GLY A 144 -2.10 4.84 22.36
CA GLY A 144 -2.81 4.33 23.53
C GLY A 144 -2.53 2.85 23.77
N ARG A 145 -1.31 2.54 24.23
CA ARG A 145 -0.92 1.47 25.16
C ARG A 145 0.60 1.39 25.26
#